data_AF-A0AAV5Z5E5-F1
#
_entry.id   AF-A0AAV5Z5E5-F1
#
_cell.length_a   1.000
_cell.length_b   1.000
_cell.length_c   1.000
_cell.angle_alpha   90.00
_cell.angle_beta   90.00
_cell.angle_gamma   90.00
#
_symmetry.space_group_name_H-M   'P 1'
#
loop_
_entity.id
_entity.type
_entity.pdbx_description
1 polymer ?
#
loop_
_entity_poly.entity_id
_entity_poly.type
_entity_poly.pdbx_seq_one_letter_code
_entity_poly.pdbx_strand_id
1 'polypeptide(L)'
;VATLALYHDAGEVLTGDLPTPVKYFNPAIKTAYQAIEKVAQQKLLDMLPETLRAEYRPFLLAEEADRSHWELVKAADRLAAYIKCLEEIAAGNREFSKAEKALRASVEALPLPEVRYFLETFVPSLTLTLDELG
;
A
#
# COMPACT_ATOMS: atom_id res chain seq x y z
N VAL A 1 2.40 -9.03 10.73
CA VAL A 1 1.87 -7.82 10.03
C VAL A 1 2.96 -6.78 9.76
N ALA A 2 3.57 -6.14 10.78
CA ALA A 2 4.48 -5.02 10.57
C ALA A 2 5.66 -5.32 9.62
N THR A 3 6.31 -6.49 9.77
CA THR A 3 7.39 -6.91 8.86
C THR A 3 6.91 -7.09 7.43
N LEU A 4 5.70 -7.63 7.22
CA LEU A 4 5.11 -7.74 5.87
C LEU A 4 4.89 -6.34 5.27
N ALA A 5 4.38 -5.39 6.05
CA ALA A 5 4.23 -4.00 5.62
C ALA A 5 5.58 -3.36 5.28
N LEU A 6 6.66 -3.67 6.03
CA LEU A 6 7.99 -3.14 5.73
C LEU A 6 8.51 -3.59 4.37
N TYR A 7 8.18 -4.81 3.93
CA TYR A 7 8.69 -5.41 2.69
C TYR A 7 7.69 -5.37 1.52
N HIS A 8 6.48 -4.83 1.69
CA HIS A 8 5.41 -4.97 0.69
C HIS A 8 5.76 -4.41 -0.69
N ASP A 9 6.50 -3.30 -0.73
CA ASP A 9 6.97 -2.66 -1.97
C ASP A 9 8.45 -2.96 -2.27
N ALA A 10 9.08 -3.92 -1.59
CA ALA A 10 10.49 -4.22 -1.80
C ALA A 10 10.81 -4.56 -3.27
N GLY A 11 9.88 -5.20 -3.98
CA GLY A 11 9.98 -5.50 -5.41
C GLY A 11 10.18 -4.28 -6.30
N GLU A 12 9.68 -3.10 -5.87
CA GLU A 12 9.72 -1.87 -6.64
C GLU A 12 11.14 -1.30 -6.80
N VAL A 13 12.11 -1.76 -5.99
CA VAL A 13 13.52 -1.44 -6.20
C VAL A 13 14.03 -1.94 -7.57
N LEU A 14 13.42 -3.00 -8.13
CA LEU A 14 13.78 -3.55 -9.43
C LEU A 14 12.81 -3.11 -10.54
N THR A 15 11.52 -2.98 -10.24
CA THR A 15 10.51 -2.65 -11.26
C THR A 15 10.33 -1.15 -11.47
N GLY A 16 10.72 -0.34 -10.49
CA GLY A 16 10.20 1.02 -10.30
C GLY A 16 8.75 1.01 -9.80
N ASP A 17 8.34 2.10 -9.15
CA ASP A 17 6.93 2.36 -8.86
C ASP A 17 6.18 2.62 -10.18
N LEU A 18 4.97 2.08 -10.28
CA LEU A 18 4.10 2.29 -11.40
C LEU A 18 2.78 2.90 -10.91
N PRO A 19 2.32 4.03 -11.48
CA PRO A 19 1.07 4.64 -11.04
C PRO A 19 -0.12 3.67 -11.13
N THR A 20 -0.96 3.64 -10.09
CA THR A 20 -2.15 2.79 -10.00
C THR A 20 -3.02 2.82 -11.28
N PRO A 21 -3.29 3.96 -11.93
CA PRO A 21 -4.07 3.99 -13.17
C PRO A 21 -3.47 3.15 -14.30
N VAL A 22 -2.14 3.04 -14.35
CA VAL A 22 -1.43 2.21 -15.34
C VAL A 22 -1.49 0.74 -14.93
N LYS A 23 -1.21 0.41 -13.66
CA LYS A 23 -1.29 -0.97 -13.10
C LYS A 23 -2.65 -1.63 -13.39
N TYR A 24 -3.74 -0.86 -13.42
CA TYR A 24 -5.12 -1.35 -13.58
C TYR A 24 -5.81 -0.92 -14.88
N PHE A 25 -5.08 -0.43 -15.89
CA PHE A 25 -5.67 0.09 -17.13
C PHE A 25 -6.54 -0.94 -17.87
N ASN A 26 -6.06 -2.19 -17.96
CA ASN A 26 -6.84 -3.31 -18.48
C ASN A 26 -6.37 -4.65 -17.88
N PRO A 27 -7.14 -5.75 -18.02
CA PRO A 27 -6.78 -7.04 -17.46
C PRO A 27 -5.45 -7.62 -17.95
N ALA A 28 -5.08 -7.36 -19.22
CA ALA A 28 -3.83 -7.86 -19.79
C ALA A 28 -2.61 -7.17 -19.17
N ILE A 29 -2.65 -5.84 -19.02
CA ILE A 29 -1.60 -5.04 -18.37
C ILE A 29 -1.48 -5.45 -16.90
N LYS A 30 -2.61 -5.57 -16.19
CA LYS A 30 -2.61 -6.02 -14.79
C LYS A 30 -1.91 -7.38 -14.64
N THR A 31 -2.22 -8.33 -15.53
CA THR A 31 -1.65 -9.68 -15.48
C THR A 31 -0.15 -9.66 -15.80
N ALA A 32 0.25 -8.90 -16.83
CA ALA A 32 1.66 -8.73 -17.18
C ALA A 32 2.46 -8.10 -16.04
N TYR A 33 1.89 -7.08 -15.39
CA TYR A 33 2.53 -6.41 -14.26
C TYR A 33 2.70 -7.33 -13.05
N GLN A 34 1.66 -8.08 -12.69
CA GLN A 34 1.75 -9.09 -11.62
C GLN A 34 2.81 -10.17 -11.92
N ALA A 35 3.02 -10.52 -13.18
CA ALA A 35 4.10 -11.44 -13.57
C ALA A 35 5.48 -10.79 -13.38
N ILE A 36 5.63 -9.50 -13.75
CA ILE A 36 6.86 -8.73 -13.55
C ILE A 36 7.19 -8.58 -12.06
N GLU A 37 6.21 -8.23 -11.22
CA GLU A 37 6.39 -8.12 -9.77
C GLU A 37 6.87 -9.45 -9.17
N LYS A 38 6.26 -10.58 -9.55
CA LYS A 38 6.68 -11.90 -9.06
C LYS A 38 8.12 -12.24 -9.44
N VAL A 39 8.52 -11.91 -10.67
CA VAL A 39 9.91 -12.11 -11.12
C VAL A 39 10.87 -11.22 -10.33
N ALA A 40 10.51 -9.96 -10.08
CA ALA A 40 11.31 -9.04 -9.28
C ALA A 40 11.45 -9.52 -7.82
N GLN A 41 10.36 -9.93 -7.19
CA GLN A 41 10.35 -10.50 -5.83
C GLN A 41 11.21 -11.76 -5.73
N GLN A 42 11.08 -12.68 -6.69
CA GLN A 42 11.90 -13.90 -6.73
C GLN A 42 13.39 -13.54 -6.91
N LYS A 43 13.70 -12.58 -7.79
CA LYS A 43 15.07 -12.12 -8.00
C LYS A 43 15.69 -11.50 -6.75
N LEU A 44 14.91 -10.73 -5.98
CA LEU A 44 15.35 -10.20 -4.69
C LEU A 44 15.64 -11.30 -3.68
N LEU A 45 14.78 -12.33 -3.62
CA LEU A 45 14.99 -13.49 -2.76
C LEU A 45 16.28 -14.23 -3.14
N ASP A 46 16.54 -14.40 -4.44
CA ASP A 46 17.73 -15.11 -4.94
C ASP A 46 19.03 -14.33 -4.72
N MET A 47 18.97 -13.01 -4.57
CA MET A 47 20.12 -12.17 -4.19
C MET A 47 20.57 -12.38 -2.73
N LEU A 48 19.71 -12.92 -1.87
CA LEU A 48 20.08 -13.20 -0.48
C LEU A 48 21.02 -14.41 -0.38
N PRO A 49 21.91 -14.45 0.62
CA PRO A 49 22.62 -15.66 1.02
C PRO A 49 21.65 -16.82 1.25
N GLU A 50 22.03 -18.03 0.81
CA GLU A 50 21.15 -19.21 0.85
C GLU A 50 20.54 -19.46 2.23
N THR A 51 21.33 -19.25 3.29
CA THR A 51 20.90 -19.42 4.69
C THR A 51 19.78 -18.49 5.12
N LEU A 52 19.60 -17.34 4.45
CA LEU A 52 18.57 -16.35 4.79
C LEU A 52 17.32 -16.46 3.92
N ARG A 53 17.39 -17.16 2.79
CA ARG A 53 16.27 -17.21 1.82
C ARG A 53 14.99 -17.77 2.45
N ALA A 54 15.11 -18.81 3.27
CA ALA A 54 13.94 -19.41 3.94
C ALA A 54 13.23 -18.40 4.85
N GLU A 55 13.98 -17.57 5.59
CA GLU A 55 13.42 -16.60 6.53
C GLU A 55 12.76 -15.41 5.83
N TYR A 56 13.29 -14.99 4.67
CA TYR A 56 12.78 -13.82 3.94
C TYR A 56 11.69 -14.15 2.93
N ARG A 57 11.55 -15.42 2.56
CA ARG A 57 10.57 -15.88 1.56
C ARG A 57 9.15 -15.37 1.84
N PRO A 58 8.59 -15.49 3.06
CA PRO A 58 7.21 -15.07 3.31
C PRO A 58 6.97 -13.56 3.16
N PHE A 59 8.04 -12.76 3.30
CA PHE A 59 7.98 -11.30 3.18
C PHE A 59 8.10 -10.80 1.73
N LEU A 60 8.84 -11.52 0.89
CA LEU A 60 9.05 -11.17 -0.52
C LEU A 60 8.04 -11.85 -1.45
N LEU A 61 7.62 -13.07 -1.13
CA LEU A 61 6.66 -13.85 -1.89
C LEU A 61 5.44 -14.10 -1.01
N ALA A 62 4.29 -13.54 -1.40
CA ALA A 62 3.07 -13.69 -0.63
C ALA A 62 2.66 -15.18 -0.50
N GLU A 63 2.47 -15.63 0.74
CA GLU A 63 2.04 -16.99 1.06
C GLU A 63 0.59 -16.99 1.61
N GLU A 64 -0.15 -18.07 1.38
CA GLU A 64 -1.55 -18.17 1.82
C GLU A 64 -1.68 -18.12 3.36
N ALA A 65 -0.66 -18.61 4.08
CA ALA A 65 -0.62 -18.57 5.54
C ALA A 65 -0.69 -17.15 6.11
N ASP A 66 -0.21 -16.15 5.35
CA ASP A 66 -0.19 -14.74 5.74
C ASP A 66 -1.31 -13.92 5.11
N ARG A 67 -2.30 -14.55 4.48
CA ARG A 67 -3.35 -13.86 3.73
C ARG A 67 -4.09 -12.79 4.53
N SER A 68 -4.48 -13.10 5.77
CA SER A 68 -5.17 -12.14 6.65
C SER A 68 -4.26 -10.94 7.00
N HIS A 69 -2.96 -11.17 7.17
CA HIS A 69 -2.00 -10.09 7.37
C HIS A 69 -1.83 -9.23 6.11
N TRP A 70 -1.81 -9.84 4.93
CA TRP A 70 -1.74 -9.13 3.65
C TRP A 70 -3.00 -8.30 3.36
N GLU A 71 -4.18 -8.72 3.84
CA GLU A 71 -5.40 -7.92 3.78
C GLU A 71 -5.24 -6.62 4.58
N LEU A 72 -4.67 -6.69 5.79
CA LEU A 72 -4.35 -5.50 6.60
C LEU A 72 -3.29 -4.61 5.93
N VAL A 73 -2.23 -5.19 5.36
CA VAL A 73 -1.19 -4.42 4.65
C VAL A 73 -1.78 -3.66 3.47
N LYS A 74 -2.64 -4.30 2.67
CA LYS A 74 -3.33 -3.64 1.54
C LYS A 74 -4.35 -2.59 1.97
N ALA A 75 -4.92 -2.73 3.16
CA ALA A 75 -5.78 -1.69 3.73
C ALA A 75 -4.95 -0.49 4.19
N ALA A 76 -3.82 -0.76 4.86
CA ALA A 76 -2.88 0.25 5.33
C ALA A 76 -2.24 1.05 4.17
N ASP A 77 -1.84 0.38 3.08
CA ASP A 77 -1.33 1.02 1.87
C ASP A 77 -2.34 2.01 1.27
N ARG A 78 -3.60 1.60 1.12
CA ARG A 78 -4.67 2.49 0.66
C ARG A 78 -4.94 3.66 1.60
N LEU A 79 -4.89 3.43 2.92
CA LEU A 79 -5.00 4.47 3.92
C LEU A 79 -3.84 5.47 3.82
N ALA A 80 -2.61 5.00 3.65
CA ALA A 80 -1.43 5.84 3.49
C ALA A 80 -1.54 6.73 2.23
N ALA A 81 -1.97 6.15 1.10
CA ALA A 81 -2.23 6.91 -0.12
C ALA A 81 -3.33 7.97 0.07
N TYR A 82 -4.40 7.64 0.81
CA TYR A 82 -5.47 8.58 1.14
C TYR A 82 -4.97 9.73 2.03
N ILE A 83 -4.24 9.42 3.10
CA ILE A 83 -3.66 10.43 4.01
C ILE A 83 -2.72 11.35 3.23
N LYS A 84 -1.88 10.80 2.35
CA LYS A 84 -1.01 11.60 1.49
C LYS A 84 -1.79 12.60 0.63
N CYS A 85 -2.96 12.21 0.11
CA CYS A 85 -3.82 13.14 -0.63
C CYS A 85 -4.37 14.27 0.27
N LEU A 86 -4.74 13.96 1.51
CA LEU A 86 -5.21 14.97 2.47
C LEU A 86 -4.10 15.98 2.80
N GLU A 87 -2.88 15.50 3.05
CA GLU A 87 -1.71 16.34 3.31
C GLU A 87 -1.40 17.28 2.14
N GLU A 88 -1.42 16.77 0.91
CA GLU A 88 -1.20 17.57 -0.30
C GLU A 88 -2.28 18.65 -0.47
N ILE A 89 -3.55 18.31 -0.24
CA ILE A 89 -4.65 19.28 -0.32
C ILE A 89 -4.51 20.35 0.78
N ALA A 90 -4.16 19.96 2.00
CA ALA A 90 -3.91 20.89 3.10
C ALA A 90 -2.72 21.82 2.79
N ALA A 91 -1.70 21.32 2.09
CA ALA A 91 -0.58 22.12 1.58
C ALA A 91 -0.94 22.99 0.36
N GLY A 92 -2.19 22.95 -0.11
CA GLY A 92 -2.71 23.77 -1.22
C GLY A 92 -2.64 23.11 -2.59
N ASN A 93 -2.15 21.88 -2.70
CA ASN A 93 -2.04 21.13 -3.95
C ASN A 93 -3.38 20.45 -4.31
N ARG A 94 -4.21 21.16 -5.07
CA ARG A 94 -5.55 20.69 -5.45
C ARG A 94 -5.54 19.59 -6.53
N GLU A 95 -4.41 19.26 -7.15
CA GLU A 95 -4.31 18.17 -8.12
C GLU A 95 -4.73 16.81 -7.52
N PHE A 96 -4.53 16.66 -6.21
CA PHE A 96 -4.89 15.46 -5.45
C PHE A 96 -6.38 15.33 -5.14
N SER A 97 -7.20 16.36 -5.36
CA SER A 97 -8.65 16.36 -5.03
C SER A 97 -9.43 15.22 -5.69
N LYS A 98 -9.05 14.80 -6.90
CA LYS A 98 -9.71 13.68 -7.59
C LYS A 98 -9.27 12.33 -7.03
N ALA A 99 -7.98 12.20 -6.73
CA ALA A 99 -7.41 10.99 -6.15
C ALA A 99 -7.94 10.76 -4.73
N GLU A 100 -8.03 11.81 -3.91
CA GLU A 100 -8.62 11.80 -2.56
C GLU A 100 -10.01 11.18 -2.58
N LYS A 101 -10.93 11.70 -3.40
CA LYS A 101 -12.32 11.18 -3.48
C LYS A 101 -12.38 9.70 -3.86
N ALA A 102 -11.55 9.29 -4.82
CA ALA A 102 -11.50 7.90 -5.26
C ALA A 102 -10.94 6.97 -4.16
N LEU A 103 -9.87 7.40 -3.49
CA LEU A 103 -9.24 6.66 -2.40
C LEU A 103 -10.14 6.61 -1.17
N ARG A 104 -10.79 7.71 -0.79
CA ARG A 104 -11.76 7.76 0.29
C ARG A 104 -12.88 6.73 0.09
N ALA A 105 -13.52 6.75 -1.07
CA ALA A 105 -14.55 5.76 -1.39
C ALA A 105 -14.01 4.32 -1.36
N SER A 106 -12.77 4.10 -1.83
CA SER A 106 -12.13 2.78 -1.79
C SER A 106 -11.82 2.32 -0.37
N VAL A 107 -11.43 3.21 0.54
CA VAL A 107 -11.10 2.88 1.93
C VAL A 107 -12.39 2.67 2.75
N GLU A 108 -13.40 3.52 2.58
CA GLU A 108 -14.72 3.38 3.24
C GLU A 108 -15.46 2.09 2.84
N ALA A 109 -15.19 1.58 1.63
CA ALA A 109 -15.75 0.31 1.14
C ALA A 109 -15.06 -0.95 1.71
N LEU A 110 -13.93 -0.82 2.41
CA LEU A 110 -13.25 -1.97 3.01
C LEU A 110 -14.09 -2.53 4.17
N PRO A 111 -14.43 -3.84 4.17
CA PRO A 111 -15.24 -4.46 5.22
C PRO A 111 -14.41 -4.79 6.47
N LEU A 112 -13.59 -3.83 6.94
CA LEU A 112 -12.64 -4.00 8.04
C LEU A 112 -12.98 -3.01 9.17
N PRO A 113 -13.37 -3.49 10.37
CA PRO A 113 -13.75 -2.60 11.47
C PRO A 113 -12.60 -1.71 11.95
N GLU A 114 -11.36 -2.19 11.90
CA GLU A 114 -10.16 -1.43 12.22
C GLU A 114 -9.93 -0.25 11.26
N VAL A 115 -10.28 -0.38 9.98
CA VAL A 115 -10.20 0.72 9.01
C VAL A 115 -11.23 1.80 9.35
N ARG A 116 -12.47 1.39 9.68
CA ARG A 116 -13.51 2.32 10.11
C ARG A 116 -13.09 3.08 11.36
N TYR A 117 -12.61 2.35 12.37
CA TYR A 117 -12.11 2.95 13.60
C TYR A 117 -11.00 3.96 13.32
N PHE A 118 -10.07 3.63 12.41
CA PHE A 118 -8.99 4.54 12.03
C PHE A 118 -9.50 5.82 11.36
N LEU A 119 -10.43 5.70 10.40
CA LEU A 119 -11.06 6.83 9.72
C LEU A 119 -11.81 7.74 10.70
N GLU A 120 -12.52 7.18 11.67
CA GLU A 120 -13.32 7.96 12.63
C GLU A 120 -12.46 8.58 13.73
N THR A 121 -11.39 7.90 14.14
CA THR A 121 -10.60 8.28 15.33
C THR A 121 -9.38 9.13 14.99
N PHE A 122 -8.65 8.81 13.92
CA PHE A 122 -7.33 9.41 13.65
C PHE A 122 -7.34 10.39 12.47
N VAL A 123 -8.06 10.09 11.40
CA VAL A 123 -8.06 10.93 10.19
C VAL A 123 -8.47 12.38 10.44
N PRO A 124 -9.49 12.70 11.27
CA PRO A 124 -9.87 14.10 11.53
C PRO A 124 -8.70 14.92 12.10
N SER A 125 -7.88 14.31 12.97
CA SER A 125 -6.72 14.96 13.57
C SER A 125 -5.57 15.17 12.59
N LEU A 126 -5.45 14.35 11.54
CA LEU A 126 -4.38 14.47 10.52
C LEU A 126 -4.58 15.69 9.60
N THR A 127 -5.78 16.26 9.57
CA THR A 127 -6.08 17.48 8.82
C THR A 127 -5.94 18.76 9.63
N LEU A 128 -5.63 18.64 10.93
CA LEU A 128 -5.45 19.77 11.83
C LEU A 128 -4.03 20.34 11.70
N THR A 129 -3.94 21.66 11.79
CA THR A 129 -2.68 22.37 12.01
C THR A 129 -2.13 22.11 13.41
N LEU A 130 -0.84 22.40 13.63
CA LEU A 130 -0.20 22.26 14.94
C LEU A 130 -0.95 23.01 16.06
N ASP A 131 -1.52 24.17 15.73
CA ASP A 131 -2.29 24.99 16.68
C ASP A 131 -3.68 24.40 16.99
N GLU A 132 -4.22 23.55 16.10
CA GLU A 132 -5.52 22.90 16.24
C GLU A 132 -5.45 21.54 16.95
N LEU A 133 -4.24 21.03 17.25
CA LEU A 133 -4.01 19.77 17.97
C LEU A 133 -4.15 19.88 19.51
N GLY A 134 -4.50 21.07 20.02
CA GLY A 134 -4.57 21.41 21.45
C GLY A 134 -5.79 20.90 22.20
#